data_AF-A0A9P7Y8B8-F1
#
_entry.id   AF-A0A9P7Y8B8-F1
#
_cell.length_a   1.000
_cell.length_b   1.000
_cell.length_c   1.000
_cell.angle_alpha   90.00
_cell.angle_beta   90.00
_cell.angle_gamma   90.00
#
_symmetry.space_group_name_H-M   'P 1'
#
loop_
_entity.id
_entity.type
_entity.pdbx_description
1 polymer ?
#
loop_
_entity_poly.entity_id
_entity_poly.type
_entity_poly.pdbx_seq_one_letter_code
_entity_poly.pdbx_strand_id
1 'polypeptide(L)'
;MDHDDVNSSDIEYEPTANEFAGAGAQSVDLMLGRAVENRLESKKAAKQLQFVQNSKKTMYINYLWYNRFLAFRRGTLRIPDSAVPIGEHLERFLRSIVSSVVPRLGDVPSYRWLQQGVGHLVNAIVFHYKDFTLSSHERSRIACTLNDLFHAGKLTKDVARDKHFVGAFLVQKLSSALFTDALRNGTNSG
;
A
#
# COMPACT_ATOMS: atom_id res chain seq x y z
N MET A 1 -71.05 -4.07 19.78
CA MET A 1 -70.50 -4.06 18.42
C MET A 1 -69.12 -4.66 18.55
N ASP A 2 -69.01 -5.92 18.15
CA ASP A 2 -67.78 -6.70 18.20
C ASP A 2 -66.69 -6.03 17.35
N HIS A 3 -65.51 -5.87 17.94
CA HIS A 3 -64.30 -5.61 17.17
C HIS A 3 -63.85 -6.95 16.62
N ASP A 4 -64.34 -7.28 15.43
CA ASP A 4 -63.95 -8.48 14.69
C ASP A 4 -62.42 -8.57 14.55
N ASP A 5 -61.94 -9.79 14.75
CA ASP A 5 -60.57 -10.28 14.63
C ASP A 5 -59.92 -9.90 13.29
N VAL A 6 -59.23 -8.76 13.25
CA VAL A 6 -58.25 -8.53 12.18
C VAL A 6 -56.98 -9.29 12.55
N ASN A 7 -56.86 -10.53 12.07
CA ASN A 7 -55.68 -11.35 12.26
C ASN A 7 -54.53 -10.78 11.43
N SER A 8 -53.46 -10.34 12.09
CA SER A 8 -52.29 -9.72 11.45
C SER A 8 -51.60 -10.62 10.41
N SER A 9 -51.89 -11.93 10.41
CA SER A 9 -51.39 -12.88 9.43
C SER A 9 -52.05 -12.77 8.04
N ASP A 10 -53.19 -12.09 7.92
CA ASP A 10 -53.94 -11.99 6.65
C ASP A 10 -53.54 -10.76 5.82
N ILE A 11 -52.59 -9.96 6.31
CA ILE A 11 -52.02 -8.81 5.60
C ILE A 11 -50.74 -9.25 4.88
N GLU A 12 -50.89 -9.76 3.66
CA GLU A 12 -49.76 -9.98 2.76
C GLU A 12 -49.28 -8.64 2.21
N TYR A 13 -48.11 -8.19 2.65
CA TYR A 13 -47.42 -7.07 2.03
C TYR A 13 -46.63 -7.59 0.82
N GLU A 14 -47.04 -7.21 -0.38
CA GLU A 14 -46.19 -7.45 -1.55
C GLU A 14 -44.86 -6.72 -1.36
N PRO A 15 -43.71 -7.38 -1.54
CA PRO A 15 -42.42 -6.70 -1.49
C PRO A 15 -42.43 -5.59 -2.54
N THR A 16 -42.18 -4.36 -2.10
CA THR A 16 -42.11 -3.19 -2.98
C THR A 16 -41.13 -3.47 -4.10
N ALA A 17 -41.60 -3.41 -5.34
CA ALA A 17 -40.78 -3.65 -6.52
C ALA A 17 -39.55 -2.72 -6.48
N ASN A 18 -38.36 -3.29 -6.58
CA ASN A 18 -37.14 -2.52 -6.60
C ASN A 18 -37.11 -1.63 -7.85
N GLU A 19 -37.22 -0.32 -7.66
CA GLU A 19 -37.26 0.69 -8.72
C GLU A 19 -36.02 0.66 -9.63
N PHE A 20 -34.92 0.04 -9.17
CA PHE A 20 -33.68 -0.09 -9.90
C PHE A 20 -33.43 -1.49 -10.47
N ALA A 21 -34.45 -2.36 -10.55
CA ALA A 21 -34.30 -3.73 -11.06
C ALA A 21 -33.71 -3.81 -12.49
N GLY A 22 -33.89 -2.77 -13.31
CA GLY A 22 -33.31 -2.66 -14.65
C GLY A 22 -31.97 -1.94 -14.72
N ALA A 23 -31.43 -1.45 -13.60
CA ALA A 23 -30.18 -0.69 -13.60
C ALA A 23 -29.01 -1.57 -14.02
N GLY A 24 -28.33 -1.18 -15.10
CA GLY A 24 -27.19 -1.93 -15.64
C GLY A 24 -27.56 -3.16 -16.48
N ALA A 25 -28.84 -3.42 -16.76
CA ALA A 25 -29.25 -4.57 -17.59
C ALA A 25 -28.54 -4.58 -18.95
N GLN A 26 -28.45 -3.42 -19.60
CA GLN A 26 -27.75 -3.29 -20.89
C GLN A 26 -26.25 -3.61 -20.80
N SER A 27 -25.57 -3.22 -19.71
CA SER A 27 -24.14 -3.53 -19.55
C SER A 27 -23.91 -5.00 -19.19
N VAL A 28 -24.83 -5.61 -18.43
CA VAL A 28 -24.82 -7.06 -18.15
C VAL A 28 -25.02 -7.86 -19.43
N ASP A 29 -26.02 -7.52 -20.25
CA ASP A 29 -26.28 -8.20 -21.53
C ASP A 29 -25.08 -8.08 -22.47
N LEU A 30 -24.44 -6.91 -22.53
CA LEU A 30 -23.22 -6.71 -23.30
C LEU A 30 -22.05 -7.55 -22.77
N MET A 31 -21.87 -7.63 -21.44
CA MET A 31 -20.82 -8.43 -20.82
C MET A 31 -20.99 -9.93 -21.07
N LEU A 32 -22.24 -10.41 -21.01
CA LEU A 32 -22.59 -11.80 -21.29
C LEU A 32 -22.47 -12.13 -22.78
N GLY A 33 -22.92 -11.22 -23.66
CA GLY A 33 -22.79 -11.36 -25.10
C GLY A 33 -21.33 -11.38 -25.58
N ARG A 34 -20.42 -10.72 -24.86
CA ARG A 34 -18.97 -10.71 -25.13
C ARG A 34 -18.17 -11.57 -24.16
N ALA A 35 -18.79 -12.51 -23.45
CA ALA A 35 -18.15 -13.22 -22.33
C ALA A 35 -16.82 -13.90 -22.69
N VAL A 36 -16.70 -14.47 -23.88
CA VAL A 36 -15.46 -15.14 -24.34
C VAL A 36 -14.33 -14.13 -24.59
N GLU A 37 -14.62 -13.04 -25.30
CA GLU A 37 -13.68 -11.94 -25.55
C GLU A 37 -13.25 -11.31 -24.22
N ASN A 38 -14.23 -10.96 -23.37
CA ASN A 38 -14.00 -10.43 -22.02
C ASN A 38 -13.12 -11.37 -21.18
N ARG A 39 -13.29 -12.69 -21.28
CA ARG A 39 -12.44 -13.67 -20.57
C ARG A 39 -11.00 -13.69 -21.08
N LEU A 40 -10.80 -13.59 -22.39
CA LEU A 40 -9.46 -13.56 -22.99
C LEU A 40 -8.75 -12.25 -22.65
N GLU A 41 -9.42 -11.12 -22.83
CA GLU A 41 -8.87 -9.80 -22.56
C GLU A 41 -8.59 -9.59 -21.07
N SER A 42 -9.53 -9.92 -20.18
CA SER A 42 -9.31 -9.81 -18.73
C SER A 42 -8.16 -10.70 -18.26
N LYS A 43 -8.04 -11.93 -18.78
CA LYS A 43 -6.93 -12.82 -18.43
C LYS A 43 -5.59 -12.30 -18.96
N LYS A 44 -5.55 -11.74 -20.17
CA LYS A 44 -4.36 -11.11 -20.74
C LYS A 44 -3.95 -9.88 -19.93
N ALA A 45 -4.90 -9.00 -19.64
CA ALA A 45 -4.69 -7.79 -18.84
C ALA A 45 -4.21 -8.13 -17.42
N ALA A 46 -4.81 -9.14 -16.77
CA ALA A 46 -4.39 -9.59 -15.45
C ALA A 46 -2.96 -10.15 -15.45
N LYS A 47 -2.55 -10.86 -16.50
CA LYS A 47 -1.18 -11.41 -16.63
C LYS A 47 -0.13 -10.36 -17.02
N GLN A 48 -0.53 -9.33 -17.75
CA GLN A 48 0.34 -8.26 -18.24
C GLN A 48 0.28 -7.02 -17.35
N LEU A 49 -0.33 -7.14 -16.16
CA LEU A 49 -0.44 -6.05 -15.22
C LEU A 49 0.96 -5.56 -14.87
N GLN A 50 1.25 -4.31 -15.22
CA GLN A 50 2.44 -3.61 -14.77
C GLN A 50 2.11 -2.85 -13.49
N PHE A 51 3.12 -2.49 -12.71
CA PHE A 51 2.94 -1.65 -11.52
C PHE A 51 2.67 -0.19 -11.92
N VAL A 52 1.51 0.03 -12.52
CA VAL A 52 1.02 1.32 -13.01
C VAL A 52 -0.02 1.78 -12.01
N GLN A 53 0.47 2.43 -10.95
CA GLN A 53 -0.39 3.16 -10.02
C GLN A 53 -0.07 4.65 -10.10
N ASN A 54 -1.11 5.48 -10.08
CA ASN A 54 -1.04 6.93 -9.96
C ASN A 54 -0.32 7.63 -11.15
N SER A 55 0.16 8.84 -10.91
CA SER A 55 0.92 9.63 -11.87
C SER A 55 2.24 8.96 -12.29
N LYS A 56 2.75 9.30 -13.50
CA LYS A 56 4.07 8.86 -13.98
C LYS A 56 5.20 9.12 -12.98
N LYS A 57 5.11 10.22 -12.22
CA LYS A 57 6.08 10.58 -11.18
C LYS A 57 6.05 9.57 -10.02
N THR A 58 4.86 9.20 -9.56
CA THR A 58 4.70 8.19 -8.50
C THR A 58 5.23 6.83 -8.94
N MET A 59 4.93 6.42 -10.18
CA MET A 59 5.49 5.19 -10.76
C MET A 59 7.01 5.21 -10.76
N TYR A 60 7.62 6.30 -11.22
CA TYR A 60 9.07 6.45 -11.22
C TYR A 60 9.66 6.30 -9.81
N ILE A 61 9.06 6.93 -8.80
CA ILE A 61 9.55 6.85 -7.41
C ILE A 61 9.42 5.43 -6.87
N ASN A 62 8.31 4.75 -7.14
CA ASN A 62 8.13 3.34 -6.76
C ASN A 62 9.23 2.45 -7.36
N TYR A 63 9.45 2.54 -8.68
CA TYR A 63 10.50 1.77 -9.36
C TYR A 63 11.89 2.15 -8.86
N LEU A 64 12.16 3.42 -8.57
CA LEU A 64 13.45 3.85 -8.02
C LEU A 64 13.76 3.16 -6.69
N TRP A 65 12.81 3.15 -5.77
CA TRP A 65 12.97 2.50 -4.46
C TRP A 65 13.08 0.97 -4.60
N TYR A 66 12.24 0.38 -5.45
CA TYR A 66 12.28 -1.05 -5.72
C TYR A 66 13.61 -1.51 -6.34
N ASN A 67 14.11 -0.81 -7.35
CA ASN A 67 15.36 -1.14 -8.02
C ASN A 67 16.57 -1.00 -7.08
N ARG A 68 16.58 0.04 -6.23
CA ARG A 68 17.60 0.19 -5.17
C ARG A 68 17.58 -0.98 -4.20
N PHE A 69 16.39 -1.40 -3.79
CA PHE A 69 16.23 -2.54 -2.90
C PHE A 69 16.68 -3.86 -3.53
N LEU A 70 16.30 -4.13 -4.79
CA LEU A 70 16.77 -5.32 -5.50
C LEU A 70 18.30 -5.32 -5.68
N ALA A 71 18.88 -4.18 -6.03
CA ALA A 71 20.33 -4.04 -6.14
C ALA A 71 21.03 -4.35 -4.80
N PHE A 72 20.50 -3.83 -3.69
CA PHE A 72 20.99 -4.13 -2.35
C PHE A 72 20.82 -5.62 -1.98
N ARG A 73 19.65 -6.21 -2.25
CA ARG A 73 19.41 -7.63 -1.96
C ARG A 73 20.37 -8.53 -2.72
N ARG A 74 20.56 -8.27 -4.00
CA ARG A 74 21.42 -9.07 -4.87
C ARG A 74 22.90 -8.86 -4.52
N GLY A 75 23.32 -7.61 -4.40
CA GLY A 75 24.74 -7.26 -4.19
C GLY A 75 25.22 -7.45 -2.76
N THR A 76 24.39 -7.07 -1.78
CA THR A 76 24.78 -7.06 -0.36
C THR A 76 24.28 -8.29 0.39
N LEU A 77 23.00 -8.65 0.23
CA LEU A 77 22.44 -9.81 0.94
C LEU A 77 22.69 -11.14 0.21
N ARG A 78 23.06 -11.09 -1.08
CA ARG A 78 23.19 -12.26 -1.97
C ARG A 78 21.92 -13.11 -2.01
N ILE A 79 20.76 -12.46 -1.92
CA ILE A 79 19.46 -13.11 -1.95
C ILE A 79 18.89 -12.98 -3.37
N PRO A 80 18.43 -14.09 -3.98
CA PRO A 80 17.89 -14.05 -5.34
C PRO A 80 16.59 -13.25 -5.41
N ASP A 81 16.33 -12.65 -6.56
CA ASP A 81 15.12 -11.85 -6.81
C ASP A 81 13.84 -12.70 -6.74
N SER A 82 13.94 -14.04 -6.90
CA SER A 82 12.81 -14.95 -6.75
C SER A 82 12.38 -15.19 -5.30
N ALA A 83 13.26 -14.95 -4.33
CA ALA A 83 12.91 -15.14 -2.93
C ALA A 83 12.02 -13.99 -2.43
N VAL A 84 11.01 -14.33 -1.63
CA VAL A 84 10.13 -13.33 -0.99
C VAL A 84 10.96 -12.51 0.01
N PRO A 85 10.92 -11.17 -0.04
CA PRO A 85 11.55 -10.34 0.98
C PRO A 85 10.94 -10.56 2.37
N ILE A 86 11.71 -10.34 3.43
CA ILE A 86 11.22 -10.30 4.82
C ILE A 86 11.52 -8.94 5.45
N GLY A 87 10.92 -8.65 6.60
CA GLY A 87 11.12 -7.38 7.31
C GLY A 87 12.59 -7.06 7.59
N GLU A 88 13.40 -8.06 7.96
CA GLU A 88 14.83 -7.87 8.20
C GLU A 88 15.57 -7.33 6.95
N HIS A 89 15.19 -7.78 5.75
CA HIS A 89 15.80 -7.28 4.50
C HIS A 89 15.53 -5.78 4.33
N LEU A 90 14.29 -5.35 4.64
CA LEU A 90 13.91 -3.94 4.57
C LEU A 90 14.67 -3.13 5.62
N GLU A 91 14.74 -3.60 6.87
CA GLU A 91 15.49 -2.93 7.94
C GLU A 91 16.95 -2.69 7.55
N ARG A 92 17.63 -3.74 7.06
CA ARG A 92 19.03 -3.67 6.62
C ARG A 92 19.21 -2.73 5.45
N PHE A 93 18.27 -2.76 4.48
CA PHE A 93 18.28 -1.84 3.36
C PHE A 93 18.13 -0.38 3.81
N LEU A 94 17.22 -0.08 4.74
CA LEU A 94 16.99 1.28 5.22
C LEU A 94 18.22 1.85 5.92
N ARG A 95 18.94 1.04 6.69
CA ARG A 95 20.22 1.44 7.30
C ARG A 95 21.30 1.70 6.26
N SER A 96 21.35 0.89 5.20
CA SER A 96 22.32 1.04 4.12
C SER A 96 22.03 2.28 3.27
N ILE A 97 20.79 2.47 2.81
CA ILE A 97 20.46 3.48 1.81
C ILE A 97 20.66 4.91 2.31
N VAL A 98 20.43 5.14 3.61
CA VAL A 98 20.67 6.44 4.25
C VAL A 98 22.15 6.84 4.18
N SER A 99 23.07 5.87 4.22
CA SER A 99 24.50 6.13 4.10
C SER A 99 24.97 6.23 2.65
N SER A 100 24.16 5.77 1.69
CA SER A 100 24.52 5.71 0.27
C SER A 100 23.90 6.82 -0.57
N VAL A 101 22.87 7.51 -0.08
CA VAL A 101 22.22 8.58 -0.83
C VAL A 101 22.89 9.92 -0.53
N VAL A 102 23.09 10.72 -1.58
CA VAL A 102 23.49 12.12 -1.44
C VAL A 102 22.24 12.99 -1.52
N PRO A 103 21.86 13.69 -0.44
CA PRO A 103 20.74 14.62 -0.48
C PRO A 103 21.00 15.76 -1.46
N ARG A 104 19.93 16.30 -2.08
CA ARG A 104 20.05 17.51 -2.91
C ARG A 104 20.29 18.77 -2.10
N LEU A 105 19.85 18.76 -0.83
CA LEU A 105 19.92 19.86 0.12
C LEU A 105 20.33 19.29 1.48
N GLY A 106 21.35 19.89 2.10
CA GLY A 106 21.88 19.46 3.40
C GLY A 106 22.78 18.23 3.33
N ASP A 107 23.31 17.85 4.50
CA ASP A 107 24.31 16.77 4.64
C ASP A 107 23.68 15.39 4.81
N VAL A 108 22.43 15.32 5.28
CA VAL A 108 21.73 14.06 5.59
C VAL A 108 20.31 14.08 5.03
N PRO A 109 19.76 12.93 4.62
CA PRO A 109 18.42 12.87 4.06
C PRO A 109 17.34 13.19 5.12
N SER A 110 16.19 13.67 4.67
CA SER A 110 15.09 13.98 5.59
C SER A 110 14.40 12.71 6.09
N TYR A 111 13.87 12.78 7.32
CA TYR A 111 13.06 11.71 7.90
C TYR A 111 11.86 11.37 7.00
N ARG A 112 11.18 12.41 6.49
CA ARG A 112 10.03 12.27 5.60
C ARG A 112 10.38 11.57 4.29
N TRP A 113 11.58 11.82 3.74
CA TRP A 113 12.04 11.14 2.53
C TRP A 113 12.16 9.63 2.74
N LEU A 114 12.76 9.21 3.86
CA LEU A 114 12.90 7.78 4.15
C LEU A 114 11.55 7.15 4.46
N GLN A 115 10.69 7.85 5.22
CA GLN A 115 9.34 7.42 5.53
C GLN A 115 8.51 7.18 4.25
N GLN A 116 8.50 8.13 3.31
CA GLN A 116 7.83 7.96 2.02
C GLN A 116 8.46 6.83 1.21
N GLY A 117 9.79 6.71 1.26
CA GLY A 117 10.52 5.62 0.61
C GLY A 117 10.08 4.23 1.06
N VAL A 118 9.83 4.04 2.36
CA VAL A 118 9.28 2.79 2.90
C VAL A 118 7.92 2.50 2.27
N GLY A 119 7.02 3.48 2.21
CA GLY A 119 5.69 3.31 1.60
C GLY A 119 5.78 2.90 0.13
N HIS A 120 6.59 3.62 -0.65
CA HIS A 120 6.83 3.32 -2.07
C HIS A 120 7.42 1.91 -2.27
N LEU A 121 8.39 1.54 -1.44
CA LEU A 121 9.04 0.23 -1.50
C LEU A 121 8.06 -0.89 -1.16
N VAL A 122 7.31 -0.75 -0.07
CA VAL A 122 6.34 -1.76 0.38
C VAL A 122 5.27 -1.98 -0.68
N ASN A 123 4.75 -0.90 -1.28
CA ASN A 123 3.76 -1.01 -2.35
C ASN A 123 4.31 -1.76 -3.57
N ALA A 124 5.55 -1.47 -3.97
CA ALA A 124 6.20 -2.20 -5.06
C ALA A 124 6.45 -3.69 -4.71
N ILE A 125 6.87 -3.99 -3.47
CA ILE A 125 7.11 -5.37 -3.04
C ILE A 125 5.81 -6.18 -3.01
N VAL A 126 4.73 -5.63 -2.43
CA VAL A 126 3.42 -6.31 -2.39
C VAL A 126 2.93 -6.65 -3.80
N PHE A 127 3.18 -5.77 -4.77
CA PHE A 127 2.84 -6.03 -6.16
C PHE A 127 3.66 -7.17 -6.77
N HIS A 128 4.98 -7.19 -6.54
CA HIS A 128 5.89 -8.16 -7.15
C HIS A 128 5.95 -9.52 -6.44
N TYR A 129 5.61 -9.57 -5.15
CA TYR A 129 5.70 -10.76 -4.32
C TYR A 129 4.36 -11.03 -3.65
N LYS A 130 3.55 -11.90 -4.28
CA LYS A 130 2.20 -12.26 -3.82
C LYS A 130 2.14 -12.66 -2.34
N ASP A 131 3.14 -13.42 -1.89
CA ASP A 131 3.17 -13.98 -0.53
C ASP A 131 3.89 -13.06 0.47
N PHE A 132 4.27 -11.85 0.06
CA PHE A 132 4.90 -10.89 0.94
C PHE A 132 3.89 -10.36 1.97
N THR A 133 4.23 -10.51 3.24
CA THR A 133 3.52 -9.90 4.34
C THR A 133 4.52 -9.36 5.36
N LEU A 134 4.11 -8.34 6.10
CA LEU A 134 4.85 -7.88 7.28
C LEU A 134 4.02 -8.19 8.50
N SER A 135 4.62 -8.88 9.47
CA SER A 135 4.05 -9.07 10.79
C SER A 135 3.98 -7.74 11.56
N SER A 136 3.19 -7.71 12.64
CA SER A 136 3.18 -6.55 13.56
C SER A 136 4.58 -6.27 14.12
N HIS A 137 5.33 -7.33 14.42
CA HIS A 137 6.69 -7.24 14.92
C HIS A 137 7.64 -6.57 13.91
N GLU A 138 7.66 -7.01 12.67
CA GLU A 138 8.50 -6.43 11.61
C GLU A 138 8.13 -4.97 11.32
N ARG A 139 6.83 -4.64 11.31
CA ARG A 139 6.38 -3.25 11.18
C ARG A 139 6.91 -2.36 12.30
N SER A 140 6.93 -2.87 13.54
CA SER A 140 7.50 -2.17 14.69
C SER A 140 9.01 -1.99 14.54
N ARG A 141 9.73 -3.02 14.10
CA ARG A 141 11.19 -2.96 13.91
C ARG A 141 11.61 -2.00 12.80
N ILE A 142 10.87 -1.96 11.70
CA ILE A 142 11.06 -0.96 10.64
C ILE A 142 10.88 0.45 11.21
N ALA A 143 9.80 0.68 11.95
CA ALA A 143 9.55 1.98 12.58
C ALA A 143 10.64 2.35 13.61
N CYS A 144 11.10 1.41 14.44
CA CYS A 144 12.25 1.63 15.32
C CYS A 144 13.51 1.96 14.52
N THR A 145 13.75 1.29 13.40
CA THR A 145 14.91 1.59 12.54
C THR A 145 14.89 3.02 12.00
N LEU A 146 13.72 3.55 11.62
CA LEU A 146 13.58 4.96 11.21
C LEU A 146 13.92 5.91 12.38
N ASN A 147 13.41 5.61 13.58
CA ASN A 147 13.68 6.41 14.78
C ASN A 147 15.16 6.35 15.18
N ASP A 148 15.78 5.17 15.15
CA ASP A 148 17.20 4.99 15.44
C ASP A 148 18.06 5.84 14.50
N LEU A 149 17.78 5.81 13.20
CA LEU A 149 18.50 6.59 12.20
C LEU A 149 18.33 8.10 12.43
N PHE A 150 17.14 8.53 12.85
CA PHE A 150 16.90 9.92 13.23
C PHE A 150 17.68 10.32 14.49
N HIS A 151 17.60 9.52 15.56
CA HIS A 151 18.31 9.79 16.81
C HIS A 151 19.84 9.74 16.65
N ALA A 152 20.34 8.91 15.73
CA ALA A 152 21.75 8.85 15.36
C ALA A 152 22.21 10.02 14.47
N GLY A 153 21.34 10.98 14.16
CA GLY A 153 21.65 12.13 13.30
C GLY A 153 21.88 11.76 11.83
N LYS A 154 21.51 10.54 11.41
CA LYS A 154 21.57 10.09 10.02
C LYS A 154 20.36 10.55 9.20
N LEU A 155 19.33 11.06 9.87
CA LEU A 155 18.17 11.72 9.28
C LEU A 155 17.92 13.07 9.95
N THR A 156 17.28 13.99 9.23
CA THR A 156 16.87 15.29 9.77
C THR A 156 15.35 15.51 9.66
N LYS A 157 14.74 16.17 10.66
CA LYS A 157 13.34 16.64 10.63
C LYS A 157 13.20 17.97 9.90
N ASP A 158 14.27 18.77 9.89
CA ASP A 158 14.37 20.08 9.26
C ASP A 158 15.28 20.10 8.04
N VAL A 159 15.12 21.09 7.15
CA VAL A 159 16.21 21.50 6.23
C VAL A 159 17.41 22.06 7.03
N ALA A 160 17.16 22.60 8.23
CA ALA A 160 18.14 23.04 9.22
C ALA A 160 17.73 22.60 10.65
N ARG A 161 18.12 21.37 11.02
CA ARG A 161 18.03 20.71 12.34
C ARG A 161 17.17 21.38 13.44
N ASP A 162 16.11 20.69 13.87
CA ASP A 162 15.69 20.81 15.28
C ASP A 162 15.20 19.52 15.96
N LYS A 163 15.48 19.51 17.26
CA LYS A 163 15.50 18.37 18.18
C LYS A 163 14.12 17.99 18.73
N HIS A 164 14.11 16.77 19.30
CA HIS A 164 13.22 16.22 20.33
C HIS A 164 12.11 15.22 19.93
N PHE A 165 11.86 14.38 20.95
CA PHE A 165 11.43 12.98 21.03
C PHE A 165 9.92 12.75 20.87
N VAL A 166 9.52 11.52 20.49
CA VAL A 166 8.59 10.62 21.23
C VAL A 166 8.82 9.18 20.75
N GLY A 167 9.18 8.24 21.64
CA GLY A 167 9.75 6.93 21.27
C GLY A 167 8.80 5.74 21.10
N ALA A 168 7.57 5.76 21.65
CA ALA A 168 6.68 4.58 21.60
C ALA A 168 5.32 4.87 20.93
N PHE A 169 4.68 5.99 21.26
CA PHE A 169 3.40 6.37 20.66
C PHE A 169 3.52 6.74 19.17
N LEU A 170 4.68 7.28 18.78
CA LEU A 170 5.00 7.58 17.39
C LEU A 170 5.15 6.29 16.58
N VAL A 171 5.74 5.22 17.14
CA VAL A 171 5.95 3.94 16.44
C VAL A 171 4.61 3.34 16.03
N GLN A 172 3.63 3.26 16.92
CA GLN A 172 2.32 2.68 16.61
C GLN A 172 1.51 3.53 15.62
N LYS A 173 1.53 4.87 15.77
CA LYS A 173 0.91 5.78 14.79
C LYS A 173 1.64 5.80 13.46
N LEU A 174 2.96 5.66 13.43
CA LEU A 174 3.76 5.62 12.21
C LEU A 174 3.64 4.30 11.49
N SER A 175 3.66 3.16 12.17
CA SER A 175 3.37 1.86 11.55
C SER A 175 1.96 1.87 10.98
N SER A 176 0.97 2.34 11.74
CA SER A 176 -0.39 2.44 11.23
C SER A 176 -0.47 3.43 10.07
N ALA A 177 0.08 4.64 10.16
CA ALA A 177 0.03 5.62 9.07
C ALA A 177 0.84 5.19 7.84
N LEU A 178 2.08 4.71 7.98
CA LEU A 178 2.92 4.25 6.86
C LEU A 178 2.24 3.15 6.06
N PHE A 179 1.67 2.15 6.73
CA PHE A 179 1.08 1.00 6.06
C PHE A 179 -0.39 1.23 5.69
N THR A 180 -1.16 1.98 6.48
CA THR A 180 -2.55 2.33 6.15
C THR A 180 -2.60 3.37 5.04
N ASP A 181 -1.66 4.32 4.97
CA ASP A 181 -1.56 5.31 3.88
C ASP A 181 -1.06 4.66 2.59
N ALA A 182 -0.08 3.76 2.68
CA ALA A 182 0.39 2.98 1.53
C ALA A 182 -0.72 2.08 0.95
N LEU A 183 -1.64 1.59 1.78
CA LEU A 183 -2.80 0.78 1.38
C LEU A 183 -4.05 1.61 1.00
N ARG A 184 -4.29 2.78 1.61
CA ARG A 184 -5.47 3.65 1.33
C ARG A 184 -5.24 4.70 0.25
N ASN A 185 -4.04 5.30 0.13
CA ASN A 185 -3.78 6.34 -0.87
C ASN A 185 -3.39 5.80 -2.26
N GLY A 186 -3.63 4.51 -2.52
CA GLY A 186 -3.78 3.99 -3.88
C GLY A 186 -5.10 4.41 -4.55
N THR A 187 -6.02 5.00 -3.77
CA THR A 187 -7.29 5.55 -4.24
C THR A 187 -7.53 6.88 -3.56
N ASN A 188 -7.18 7.98 -4.21
CA ASN A 188 -7.93 9.22 -4.10
C ASN A 188 -7.99 9.86 -5.49
N SER A 189 -9.13 9.57 -6.10
CA SER A 189 -9.73 10.20 -7.27
C SER A 189 -10.16 11.63 -6.94
N GLY A 190 -10.22 12.50 -7.96
CA GLY A 190 -11.10 13.67 -7.99
C GLY A 190 -10.57 14.92 -7.33
#